data_AF-A0A6I2WSA4-F1
#
_entry.id   AF-A0A6I2WSA4-F1
#
_cell.length_a   1.000
_cell.length_b   1.000
_cell.length_c   1.000
_cell.angle_alpha   90.00
_cell.angle_beta   90.00
_cell.angle_gamma   90.00
#
_symmetry.space_group_name_H-M   'P 1'
#
loop_
_entity.id
_entity.type
_entity.pdbx_description
1 polymer ?
#
loop_
_entity_poly.entity_id
_entity_poly.type
_entity_poly.pdbx_seq_one_letter_code
_entity_poly.pdbx_strand_id
1 'polypeptide(L)'
;MALAMAAGVARPATADQPLFKSFDESRMDTSRATRTEILLDENTATALDYRLRETAPQQFGGLYLDLNTGSAVVFWKGDQDLPGVDSVAFVVESARTIPEMPAPEGLAHGYQLVVHAAEHSLVELDRERDSVVSGDWTPDVSDRVATYFVDVSDATVHVGLEKLSDADRENAARVFGSAVVLFADERGEKLGTRSADAAPHYGGLRLYNSSGSGCSGGFDVKNAASDYMLTAGHCGSSTFTNNGAVVGSTVGREFLNNGYDSQYISGQFSPRIYSGCLTCSTNRIVKGTWAPWIGEADILTSGATSGQAGFFSIAQIDVCHNYGSITTCHLDAAGWVGPMANTAGGDSGGAVYVESGANAYAVGTVDGISGTGTMYFSRIQALLSRWGLTLVTG
;
A
#
# COMPACT_ATOMS: atom_id res chain seq x y z
N MET A 1 29.87 36.06 45.65
CA MET A 1 28.64 35.95 44.82
C MET A 1 29.11 36.02 43.38
N ALA A 2 29.39 34.86 42.78
CA ALA A 2 30.10 34.75 41.50
C ALA A 2 29.09 34.70 40.34
N LEU A 3 29.20 35.64 39.40
CA LEU A 3 28.54 35.61 38.10
C LEU A 3 29.37 34.73 37.16
N ALA A 4 28.79 33.65 36.64
CA ALA A 4 29.36 32.89 35.53
C ALA A 4 28.60 33.24 34.24
N MET A 5 29.31 33.81 33.27
CA MET A 5 28.82 34.01 31.91
C MET A 5 28.88 32.68 31.14
N ALA A 6 27.76 32.24 30.59
CA ALA A 6 27.71 31.13 29.65
C ALA A 6 27.82 31.69 28.22
N ALA A 7 28.93 31.37 27.55
CA ALA A 7 29.12 31.64 26.13
C ALA A 7 28.24 30.68 25.30
N GLY A 8 27.35 31.23 24.48
CA GLY A 8 26.57 30.46 23.52
C GLY A 8 27.45 29.98 22.37
N VAL A 9 27.55 28.67 22.21
CA VAL A 9 28.11 28.04 21.01
C VAL A 9 27.01 28.00 19.96
N ALA A 10 27.16 28.82 18.91
CA ALA A 10 26.32 28.75 17.73
C ALA A 10 26.55 27.42 17.01
N ARG A 11 25.48 26.66 16.76
CA ARG A 11 25.51 25.48 15.88
C ARG A 11 25.62 25.95 14.42
N PRO A 12 26.46 25.31 13.59
CA PRO A 12 26.50 25.60 12.16
C PRO A 12 25.19 25.15 11.51
N ALA A 13 24.71 25.95 10.55
CA ALA A 13 23.62 25.58 9.66
C ALA A 13 24.01 24.29 8.92
N THR A 14 23.22 23.24 9.08
CA THR A 14 23.34 22.01 8.31
C THR A 14 23.03 22.32 6.85
N ALA A 15 23.96 21.99 5.97
CA ALA A 15 23.79 22.03 4.53
C ALA A 15 22.57 21.22 4.10
N ASP A 16 21.85 21.73 3.10
CA ASP A 16 20.72 21.09 2.42
C ASP A 16 21.06 19.63 2.08
N GLN A 17 20.46 18.70 2.83
CA GLN A 17 20.36 17.30 2.42
C GLN A 17 19.28 17.24 1.33
N PRO A 18 19.50 16.54 0.21
CA PRO A 18 18.46 16.36 -0.79
C PRO A 18 17.29 15.60 -0.15
N LEU A 19 16.18 16.31 0.05
CA LEU A 19 14.89 15.70 0.38
C LEU A 19 14.56 14.70 -0.72
N PHE A 20 14.57 13.41 -0.37
CA PHE A 20 13.97 12.35 -1.17
C PHE A 20 12.46 12.62 -1.29
N LYS A 21 12.11 13.36 -2.35
CA LYS A 21 10.73 13.43 -2.85
C LYS A 21 10.51 12.20 -3.71
N SER A 22 9.89 11.17 -3.16
CA SER A 22 9.13 10.24 -3.98
C SER A 22 8.08 11.07 -4.74
N PHE A 23 8.23 11.17 -6.05
CA PHE A 23 7.37 11.95 -6.95
C PHE A 23 7.16 13.44 -6.56
N ASP A 24 7.96 14.33 -7.15
CA ASP A 24 7.66 15.76 -7.14
C ASP A 24 6.35 16.03 -7.89
N GLU A 25 5.27 16.32 -7.16
CA GLU A 25 3.95 16.71 -7.70
C GLU A 25 4.03 17.90 -8.69
N SER A 26 5.14 18.66 -8.70
CA SER A 26 5.40 19.73 -9.67
C SER A 26 5.54 19.25 -11.12
N ARG A 27 5.75 17.94 -11.35
CA ARG A 27 5.97 17.34 -12.68
C ARG A 27 4.73 16.75 -13.34
N MET A 28 3.53 16.92 -12.77
CA MET A 28 2.28 16.46 -13.38
C MET A 28 1.90 17.21 -14.67
N ASP A 29 2.56 18.33 -14.99
CA ASP A 29 2.40 19.09 -16.24
C ASP A 29 3.41 18.71 -17.34
N THR A 30 3.88 17.46 -17.34
CA THR A 30 4.85 16.97 -18.33
C THR A 30 4.19 16.35 -19.55
N SER A 31 4.75 16.65 -20.72
CA SER A 31 4.27 16.20 -22.02
C SER A 31 4.26 14.66 -22.14
N ARG A 32 3.41 14.14 -23.04
CA ARG A 32 3.32 12.69 -23.33
C ARG A 32 4.65 12.06 -23.78
N ALA A 33 5.57 12.84 -24.35
CA ALA A 33 6.90 12.38 -24.72
C ALA A 33 7.77 12.12 -23.47
N THR A 34 7.81 13.06 -22.53
CA THR A 34 8.54 12.95 -21.26
C THR A 34 8.06 11.79 -20.40
N ARG A 35 6.75 11.49 -20.40
CA ARG A 35 6.19 10.33 -19.70
C ARG A 35 6.61 9.00 -20.33
N THR A 36 6.69 8.93 -21.66
CA THR A 36 7.17 7.74 -22.38
C THR A 36 8.65 7.48 -22.12
N GLU A 37 9.46 8.54 -22.06
CA GLU A 37 10.89 8.46 -21.74
C GLU A 37 11.13 7.93 -20.32
N ILE A 38 10.43 8.48 -19.32
CA ILE A 38 10.48 8.00 -17.92
C ILE A 38 10.12 6.51 -17.81
N LEU A 39 9.07 6.06 -18.52
CA LEU A 39 8.65 4.65 -18.51
C LEU A 39 9.67 3.71 -19.19
N LEU A 40 10.38 4.18 -20.21
CA LEU A 40 11.44 3.40 -20.87
C LEU A 40 12.69 3.28 -19.97
N ASP A 41 13.00 4.33 -19.22
CA ASP A 41 14.08 4.36 -18.25
C ASP A 41 13.82 3.42 -17.06
N GLU A 42 12.59 3.39 -16.55
CA GLU A 42 12.17 2.48 -15.48
C GLU A 42 12.28 1.00 -15.86
N ASN A 43 11.92 0.62 -17.10
CA ASN A 43 12.07 -0.75 -17.60
C ASN A 43 13.54 -1.18 -17.65
N THR A 44 14.44 -0.26 -18.00
CA THR A 44 15.88 -0.52 -18.10
C THR A 44 16.51 -0.69 -16.72
N ALA A 45 16.15 0.17 -15.76
CA ALA A 45 16.54 0.02 -14.36
C ALA A 45 16.06 -1.30 -13.76
N THR A 46 14.81 -1.67 -14.02
CA THR A 46 14.19 -2.90 -13.52
C THR A 46 14.90 -4.14 -14.05
N ALA A 47 15.22 -4.18 -15.35
CA ALA A 47 15.93 -5.30 -15.95
C ALA A 47 17.37 -5.45 -15.41
N LEU A 48 18.06 -4.33 -15.15
CA LEU A 48 19.39 -4.33 -14.57
C LEU A 48 19.36 -4.76 -13.09
N ASP A 49 18.43 -4.23 -12.29
CA ASP A 49 18.19 -4.63 -10.90
C ASP A 49 17.94 -6.13 -10.79
N TYR A 50 17.03 -6.68 -11.60
CA TYR A 50 16.72 -8.11 -11.62
C TYR A 50 17.96 -8.97 -11.88
N ARG A 51 18.76 -8.62 -12.89
CA ARG A 51 19.99 -9.35 -13.21
C ARG A 51 21.02 -9.28 -12.10
N LEU A 52 21.23 -8.11 -11.49
CA LEU A 52 22.21 -7.94 -10.40
C LEU A 52 21.79 -8.73 -9.16
N ARG A 53 20.48 -8.77 -8.85
CA ARG A 53 19.92 -9.63 -7.79
C ARG A 53 20.15 -11.11 -8.06
N GLU A 54 20.00 -11.58 -9.30
CA GLU A 54 20.23 -13.00 -9.62
C GLU A 54 21.71 -13.39 -9.60
N THR A 55 22.58 -12.51 -10.06
CA THR A 55 23.99 -12.86 -10.37
C THR A 55 24.94 -12.61 -9.21
N ALA A 56 24.66 -11.62 -8.37
CA ALA A 56 25.47 -11.28 -7.20
C ALA A 56 24.61 -10.90 -5.98
N PRO A 57 23.67 -11.76 -5.55
CA PRO A 57 22.70 -11.43 -4.49
C PRO A 57 23.34 -11.05 -3.15
N GLN A 58 24.55 -11.53 -2.85
CA GLN A 58 25.24 -11.26 -1.58
C GLN A 58 26.09 -9.99 -1.62
N GLN A 59 26.25 -9.37 -2.79
CA GLN A 59 27.06 -8.17 -2.98
C GLN A 59 26.24 -6.99 -3.46
N PHE A 60 25.20 -7.21 -4.25
CA PHE A 60 24.35 -6.13 -4.74
C PHE A 60 23.58 -5.46 -3.60
N GLY A 61 23.85 -4.18 -3.34
CA GLY A 61 23.22 -3.34 -2.31
C GLY A 61 22.03 -2.52 -2.80
N GLY A 62 21.79 -2.48 -4.10
CA GLY A 62 20.67 -1.76 -4.73
C GLY A 62 21.08 -0.91 -5.92
N LEU A 63 20.08 -0.42 -6.64
CA LEU A 63 20.25 0.42 -7.82
C LEU A 63 19.20 1.53 -7.83
N TYR A 64 19.60 2.73 -8.24
CA TYR A 64 18.67 3.76 -8.66
C TYR A 64 19.20 4.52 -9.89
N LEU A 65 18.30 5.20 -10.60
CA LEU A 65 18.66 6.09 -11.70
C LEU A 65 18.65 7.54 -11.23
N ASP A 66 19.78 8.23 -11.35
CA ASP A 66 19.85 9.69 -11.23
C ASP A 66 19.55 10.30 -12.60
N LEU A 67 18.30 10.71 -12.79
CA LEU A 67 17.84 11.33 -14.03
C LEU A 67 18.41 12.74 -14.24
N ASN A 68 18.92 13.40 -13.19
CA ASN A 68 19.51 14.73 -13.33
C ASN A 68 20.93 14.64 -13.90
N THR A 69 21.69 13.61 -13.51
CA THR A 69 23.06 13.39 -14.00
C THR A 69 23.12 12.40 -15.17
N GLY A 70 22.03 11.66 -15.44
CA GLY A 70 22.02 10.57 -16.41
C GLY A 70 22.87 9.39 -15.95
N SER A 71 22.89 9.10 -14.64
CA SER A 71 23.70 8.04 -14.04
C SER A 71 22.86 6.89 -13.53
N ALA A 72 23.34 5.66 -13.71
CA ALA A 72 22.83 4.50 -13.00
C ALA A 72 23.74 4.27 -11.80
N VAL A 73 23.21 4.46 -10.59
CA VAL A 73 23.98 4.38 -9.35
C VAL A 73 23.75 3.01 -8.73
N VAL A 74 24.81 2.23 -8.59
CA VAL A 74 24.80 0.87 -8.04
C VAL A 74 25.55 0.83 -6.73
N PHE A 75 24.93 0.25 -5.72
CA PHE A 75 25.53 0.03 -4.40
C PHE A 75 26.06 -1.39 -4.31
N TRP A 76 27.29 -1.55 -3.83
CA TRP A 76 27.99 -2.83 -3.85
C TRP A 76 28.74 -3.10 -2.54
N LYS A 77 28.43 -4.24 -1.93
CA LYS A 77 29.04 -4.71 -0.68
C LYS A 77 30.36 -5.44 -0.95
N GLY A 78 31.41 -5.01 -0.25
CA GLY A 78 32.78 -5.53 -0.38
C GLY A 78 33.76 -4.47 -0.89
N ASP A 79 35.01 -4.85 -1.14
CA ASP A 79 36.01 -3.95 -1.75
C ASP A 79 35.47 -3.39 -3.08
N GLN A 80 35.73 -2.11 -3.35
CA GLN A 80 35.32 -1.44 -4.59
C GLN A 80 35.91 -2.08 -5.86
N ASP A 81 36.89 -2.96 -5.68
CA ASP A 81 37.32 -3.92 -6.69
C ASP A 81 36.23 -4.99 -6.84
N LEU A 82 35.19 -4.65 -7.61
CA LEU A 82 34.31 -5.64 -8.20
C LEU A 82 35.19 -6.79 -8.73
N PRO A 83 35.03 -8.04 -8.27
CA PRO A 83 35.96 -9.11 -8.63
C PRO A 83 35.96 -9.30 -10.15
N GLY A 84 37.08 -8.93 -10.77
CA GLY A 84 37.28 -8.95 -12.21
C GLY A 84 37.04 -7.58 -12.86
N VAL A 85 38.05 -7.11 -13.59
CA VAL A 85 37.98 -5.95 -14.51
C VAL A 85 36.93 -6.16 -15.63
N ASP A 86 36.31 -7.34 -15.67
CA ASP A 86 35.17 -7.71 -16.50
C ASP A 86 33.80 -7.51 -15.84
N SER A 87 33.72 -6.91 -14.65
CA SER A 87 32.46 -6.72 -13.90
C SER A 87 31.75 -5.40 -14.21
N VAL A 88 32.48 -4.29 -14.41
CA VAL A 88 31.92 -3.13 -15.10
C VAL A 88 31.54 -3.54 -16.51
N ALA A 89 32.36 -4.37 -17.18
CA ALA A 89 31.97 -4.98 -18.44
C ALA A 89 30.75 -5.90 -18.28
N PHE A 90 30.55 -6.61 -17.17
CA PHE A 90 29.37 -7.46 -16.91
C PHE A 90 28.11 -6.65 -16.64
N VAL A 91 28.18 -5.57 -15.85
CA VAL A 91 27.07 -4.65 -15.62
C VAL A 91 26.74 -3.91 -16.92
N VAL A 92 27.76 -3.45 -17.66
CA VAL A 92 27.63 -2.80 -18.97
C VAL A 92 27.14 -3.78 -20.04
N GLU A 93 27.59 -5.04 -20.06
CA GLU A 93 27.17 -6.09 -21.01
C GLU A 93 25.79 -6.62 -20.66
N SER A 94 25.46 -6.72 -19.37
CA SER A 94 24.12 -7.01 -18.89
C SER A 94 23.15 -5.90 -19.27
N ALA A 95 23.58 -4.64 -19.24
CA ALA A 95 22.82 -3.50 -19.76
C ALA A 95 22.71 -3.50 -21.30
N ARG A 96 23.77 -3.90 -22.02
CA ARG A 96 23.80 -3.98 -23.50
C ARG A 96 23.00 -5.15 -24.08
N THR A 97 22.80 -6.22 -23.32
CA THR A 97 22.04 -7.41 -23.75
C THR A 97 20.56 -7.37 -23.36
N ILE A 98 20.09 -6.25 -22.79
CA ILE A 98 18.66 -5.91 -22.78
C ILE A 98 18.30 -5.63 -24.24
N PRO A 99 17.32 -6.34 -24.84
CA PRO A 99 17.02 -6.18 -26.26
C PRO A 99 16.83 -4.71 -26.58
N GLU A 100 17.51 -4.23 -27.63
CA GLU A 100 17.41 -2.87 -28.15
C GLU A 100 15.94 -2.51 -28.34
N MET A 101 15.33 -1.87 -27.34
CA MET A 101 14.10 -1.15 -27.57
C MET A 101 14.49 0.03 -28.46
N PRO A 102 13.83 0.23 -29.61
CA PRO A 102 14.18 1.32 -30.50
C PRO A 102 14.08 2.62 -29.69
N ALA A 103 15.23 3.26 -29.51
CA ALA A 103 15.30 4.56 -28.85
C ALA A 103 14.33 5.49 -29.59
N PRO A 104 13.45 6.21 -28.87
CA PRO A 104 12.72 7.32 -29.48
C PRO A 104 13.75 8.24 -30.14
N GLU A 105 13.46 8.71 -31.36
CA GLU A 105 14.34 9.64 -32.08
C GLU A 105 14.67 10.85 -31.18
N GLY A 106 15.89 10.88 -30.63
CA GLY A 106 16.34 11.98 -29.75
C GLY A 106 17.18 11.58 -28.52
N LEU A 107 17.16 10.32 -28.08
CA LEU A 107 17.93 9.91 -26.89
C LEU A 107 19.14 9.03 -27.25
N ALA A 108 20.30 9.67 -27.25
CA ALA A 108 21.61 9.02 -27.36
C ALA A 108 22.35 9.10 -26.02
N HIS A 109 21.82 8.52 -24.95
CA HIS A 109 22.56 8.47 -23.68
C HIS A 109 22.46 7.09 -23.03
N GLY A 110 23.57 6.34 -23.11
CA GLY A 110 23.82 5.26 -22.17
C GLY A 110 24.09 5.89 -20.79
N TYR A 111 23.39 5.41 -19.78
CA TYR A 111 23.60 5.84 -18.39
C TYR A 111 25.07 5.71 -18.01
N GLN A 112 25.62 6.74 -17.35
CA GLN A 112 26.92 6.60 -16.70
C GLN A 112 26.76 5.70 -15.47
N LEU A 113 27.36 4.52 -15.51
CA LEU A 113 27.38 3.64 -14.34
C LEU A 113 28.30 4.22 -13.26
N VAL A 114 27.73 4.48 -12.09
CA VAL A 114 28.45 4.91 -10.89
C VAL A 114 28.29 3.82 -9.85
N VAL A 115 29.39 3.35 -9.26
CA VAL A 115 29.37 2.31 -8.23
C VAL A 115 29.81 2.90 -6.91
N HIS A 116 28.98 2.74 -5.89
CA HIS A 116 29.27 3.11 -4.50
C HIS A 116 29.45 1.86 -3.65
N ALA A 117 30.31 1.97 -2.64
CA ALA A 117 30.43 0.93 -1.63
C ALA A 117 29.17 0.90 -0.77
N ALA A 118 28.73 -0.30 -0.39
CA ALA A 118 27.60 -0.55 0.50
C ALA A 118 28.07 -1.35 1.72
N GLU A 119 27.56 -1.03 2.90
CA GLU A 119 27.83 -1.83 4.10
C GLU A 119 27.05 -3.16 4.08
N HIS A 120 25.83 -3.10 3.55
CA HIS A 120 24.88 -4.22 3.48
C HIS A 120 24.47 -4.50 2.03
N SER A 121 24.23 -5.77 1.73
CA SER A 121 23.61 -6.20 0.48
C SER A 121 22.09 -6.07 0.59
N LEU A 122 21.41 -5.96 -0.55
CA LEU A 122 19.97 -5.82 -0.61
C LEU A 122 19.25 -7.04 -0.05
N VAL A 123 19.83 -8.24 -0.19
CA VAL A 123 19.29 -9.46 0.41
C VAL A 123 19.42 -9.44 1.94
N GLU A 124 20.46 -8.84 2.51
CA GLU A 124 20.55 -8.63 3.96
C GLU A 124 19.50 -7.60 4.41
N LEU A 125 19.40 -6.47 3.72
CA LEU A 125 18.40 -5.43 4.04
C LEU A 125 16.96 -5.92 3.91
N ASP A 126 16.65 -6.76 2.92
CA ASP A 126 15.33 -7.39 2.77
C ASP A 126 15.03 -8.31 3.97
N ARG A 127 16.00 -9.08 4.47
CA ARG A 127 15.82 -9.91 5.68
C ARG A 127 15.63 -9.07 6.94
N GLU A 128 16.39 -7.99 7.09
CA GLU A 128 16.26 -7.10 8.25
C GLU A 128 14.91 -6.37 8.22
N ARG A 129 14.47 -5.91 7.04
CA ARG A 129 13.12 -5.37 6.84
C ARG A 129 12.05 -6.37 7.26
N ASP A 130 12.15 -7.61 6.81
CA ASP A 130 11.17 -8.65 7.16
C ASP A 130 11.18 -8.94 8.67
N SER A 131 12.35 -8.86 9.33
CA SER A 131 12.50 -9.00 10.78
C SER A 131 11.97 -7.80 11.57
N VAL A 132 12.05 -6.59 11.00
CA VAL A 132 11.38 -5.40 11.55
C VAL A 132 9.86 -5.61 11.54
N VAL A 133 9.33 -6.11 10.43
CA VAL A 133 7.89 -6.33 10.23
C VAL A 133 7.34 -7.47 11.09
N SER A 134 8.13 -8.53 11.33
CA SER A 134 7.70 -9.63 12.22
C SER A 134 7.57 -9.20 13.69
N GLY A 135 8.18 -8.08 14.09
CA GLY A 135 8.09 -7.54 15.44
C GLY A 135 8.92 -8.29 16.48
N ASP A 136 9.76 -9.23 16.06
CA ASP A 136 10.53 -10.12 16.95
C ASP A 136 11.60 -9.39 17.80
N TRP A 137 11.88 -8.13 17.47
CA TRP A 137 12.97 -7.35 18.07
C TRP A 137 12.54 -6.56 19.31
N THR A 138 11.29 -6.07 19.40
CA THR A 138 10.73 -5.53 20.64
C THR A 138 9.22 -5.72 20.74
N PRO A 139 8.71 -6.10 21.93
CA PRO A 139 7.27 -6.10 22.19
C PRO A 139 6.66 -4.75 21.81
N ASP A 140 5.48 -4.80 21.19
CA ASP A 140 4.63 -3.64 20.84
C ASP A 140 5.18 -2.67 19.78
N VAL A 141 6.34 -2.93 19.18
CA VAL A 141 6.91 -2.02 18.19
C VAL A 141 6.22 -2.12 16.84
N SER A 142 5.80 -3.33 16.44
CA SER A 142 5.08 -3.58 15.19
C SER A 142 3.81 -2.73 15.11
N ASP A 143 3.14 -2.54 16.25
CA ASP A 143 1.94 -1.71 16.38
C ASP A 143 2.23 -0.21 16.21
N ARG A 144 3.48 0.19 16.46
CA ARG A 144 3.97 1.58 16.41
C ARG A 144 4.70 1.93 15.12
N VAL A 145 4.99 0.94 14.25
CA VAL A 145 5.60 1.20 12.94
C VAL A 145 4.60 1.99 12.09
N ALA A 146 5.03 3.19 11.70
CA ALA A 146 4.33 4.10 10.81
C ALA A 146 4.67 3.80 9.34
N THR A 147 5.96 3.62 9.06
CA THR A 147 6.50 3.32 7.73
C THR A 147 7.76 2.47 7.86
N TYR A 148 8.11 1.76 6.80
CA TYR A 148 9.44 1.17 6.66
C TYR A 148 9.79 1.01 5.19
N PHE A 149 11.06 1.16 4.84
CA PHE A 149 11.56 0.94 3.49
C PHE A 149 13.06 0.66 3.51
N VAL A 150 13.57 0.06 2.43
CA VAL A 150 15.02 -0.06 2.21
C VAL A 150 15.48 1.19 1.48
N ASP A 151 16.42 1.92 2.07
CA ASP A 151 17.12 3.01 1.40
C ASP A 151 18.43 2.46 0.81
N VAL A 152 18.43 2.29 -0.51
CA VAL A 152 19.60 1.77 -1.22
C VAL A 152 20.76 2.77 -1.22
N SER A 153 20.51 4.06 -0.97
CA SER A 153 21.53 5.10 -1.07
C SER A 153 22.49 5.14 0.12
N ASP A 154 22.00 4.72 1.30
CA ASP A 154 22.82 4.53 2.50
C ASP A 154 22.95 3.06 2.91
N ALA A 155 22.33 2.15 2.14
CA ALA A 155 22.30 0.72 2.38
C ALA A 155 21.76 0.37 3.77
N THR A 156 20.64 0.98 4.17
CA THR A 156 19.96 0.70 5.43
C THR A 156 18.45 0.49 5.26
N VAL A 157 17.81 -0.09 6.28
CA VAL A 157 16.35 -0.15 6.42
C VAL A 157 15.91 1.01 7.30
N HIS A 158 15.14 1.93 6.73
CA HIS A 158 14.55 3.05 7.46
C HIS A 158 13.22 2.62 8.04
N VAL A 159 13.02 2.86 9.34
CA VAL A 159 11.80 2.50 10.06
C VAL A 159 11.29 3.72 10.82
N GLY A 160 10.14 4.22 10.39
CA GLY A 160 9.45 5.32 11.05
C GLY A 160 8.54 4.80 12.15
N LEU A 161 8.68 5.34 13.37
CA LEU A 161 7.79 5.01 14.50
C LEU A 161 6.96 6.23 14.90
N GLU A 162 5.66 6.03 15.14
CA GLU A 162 4.72 7.08 15.59
C GLU A 162 5.18 7.73 16.91
N LYS A 163 5.79 6.92 17.77
CA LYS A 163 6.49 7.37 18.96
C LYS A 163 7.83 6.67 18.97
N LEU A 164 8.90 7.43 18.87
CA LEU A 164 10.27 6.93 18.94
C LEU A 164 10.89 7.31 20.28
N SER A 165 11.38 6.31 21.01
CA SER A 165 12.10 6.47 22.27
C SER A 165 13.57 6.07 22.13
N ASP A 166 14.40 6.49 23.07
CA ASP A 166 15.81 6.08 23.12
C ASP A 166 15.95 4.56 23.32
N ALA A 167 15.03 3.94 24.07
CA ALA A 167 15.00 2.49 24.26
C ALA A 167 14.78 1.73 22.94
N ASP A 168 13.98 2.26 22.02
CA ASP A 168 13.80 1.63 20.70
C ASP A 168 15.09 1.72 19.88
N ARG A 169 15.80 2.86 19.93
CA ARG A 169 17.07 3.05 19.22
C ARG A 169 18.14 2.11 19.76
N GLU A 170 18.27 2.02 21.07
CA GLU A 170 19.20 1.09 21.73
C GLU A 170 18.88 -0.35 21.36
N ASN A 171 17.60 -0.70 21.33
CA ASN A 171 17.16 -2.04 21.02
C ASN A 171 17.34 -2.39 19.53
N ALA A 172 17.00 -1.49 18.62
CA ALA A 172 17.26 -1.65 17.19
C ALA A 172 18.77 -1.79 16.94
N ALA A 173 19.61 -0.94 17.53
CA ALA A 173 21.06 -1.06 17.42
C ALA A 173 21.60 -2.40 17.97
N ARG A 174 21.00 -2.92 19.05
CA ARG A 174 21.36 -4.22 19.62
C ARG A 174 20.99 -5.40 18.72
N VAL A 175 19.84 -5.34 18.05
CA VAL A 175 19.30 -6.45 17.24
C VAL A 175 19.82 -6.39 15.80
N PHE A 176 19.81 -5.20 15.20
CA PHE A 176 20.06 -4.98 13.77
C PHE A 176 21.39 -4.27 13.49
N GLY A 177 22.10 -3.79 14.51
CA GLY A 177 23.34 -3.04 14.32
C GLY A 177 23.12 -1.75 13.52
N SER A 178 23.94 -1.54 12.49
CA SER A 178 23.86 -0.41 11.55
C SER A 178 22.83 -0.61 10.43
N ALA A 179 22.25 -1.80 10.28
CA ALA A 179 21.38 -2.12 9.15
C ALA A 179 19.99 -1.46 9.24
N VAL A 180 19.57 -1.01 10.43
CA VAL A 180 18.27 -0.38 10.66
C VAL A 180 18.45 1.01 11.25
N VAL A 181 17.85 2.01 10.61
CA VAL A 181 17.80 3.39 11.07
C VAL A 181 16.37 3.73 11.51
N LEU A 182 16.22 4.11 12.78
CA LEU A 182 14.93 4.57 13.30
C LEU A 182 14.79 6.08 13.15
N PHE A 183 13.61 6.52 12.73
CA PHE A 183 13.23 7.93 12.75
C PHE A 183 11.81 8.10 13.30
N ALA A 184 11.54 9.29 13.84
CA ALA A 184 10.19 9.61 14.27
C ALA A 184 9.39 9.91 13.02
N ASP A 185 8.29 9.19 12.82
CA ASP A 185 7.39 9.41 11.70
C ASP A 185 5.97 9.30 12.20
N GLU A 186 5.17 10.32 11.91
CA GLU A 186 3.73 10.17 12.09
C GLU A 186 3.25 9.21 11.00
N ARG A 187 2.31 8.31 11.30
CA ARG A 187 1.75 7.41 10.28
C ARG A 187 1.10 8.23 9.17
N GLY A 188 1.90 8.57 8.17
CA GLY A 188 1.53 9.35 7.00
C GLY A 188 0.50 8.60 6.17
N GLU A 189 -0.23 9.35 5.35
CA GLU A 189 -1.08 8.74 4.34
C GLU A 189 -0.20 7.97 3.36
N LYS A 190 -0.37 6.65 3.30
CA LYS A 190 0.22 5.80 2.28
C LYS A 190 0.07 6.46 0.91
N LEU A 191 1.17 6.69 0.19
CA LEU A 191 1.19 7.28 -1.16
C LEU A 191 0.59 6.34 -2.25
N GLY A 192 -0.04 5.25 -1.84
CA GLY A 192 -0.75 4.33 -2.72
C GLY A 192 -2.10 4.88 -3.16
N THR A 193 -2.59 4.36 -4.27
CA THR A 193 -3.98 4.59 -4.72
C THR A 193 -4.74 3.28 -4.65
N ARG A 194 -6.06 3.34 -4.82
CA ARG A 194 -6.90 2.13 -4.89
C ARG A 194 -6.39 1.15 -5.95
N SER A 195 -5.83 1.62 -7.06
CA SER A 195 -5.30 0.79 -8.16
C SER A 195 -3.81 0.45 -8.05
N ALA A 196 -3.09 1.06 -7.12
CA ALA A 196 -1.66 0.86 -6.90
C ALA A 196 -1.39 0.82 -5.39
N ASP A 197 -1.96 -0.21 -4.76
CA ASP A 197 -1.92 -0.43 -3.32
C ASP A 197 -0.83 -1.44 -2.97
N ALA A 198 -0.16 -1.26 -1.83
CA ALA A 198 0.87 -2.17 -1.32
C ALA A 198 0.50 -2.69 0.08
N ALA A 199 1.10 -3.77 0.57
CA ALA A 199 0.85 -4.19 1.95
C ALA A 199 1.40 -3.14 2.97
N PRO A 200 0.74 -2.94 4.13
CA PRO A 200 -0.58 -3.46 4.49
C PRO A 200 -1.69 -2.75 3.70
N HIS A 201 -2.60 -3.54 3.14
CA HIS A 201 -3.64 -3.09 2.22
C HIS A 201 -4.79 -2.37 2.92
N TYR A 202 -5.37 -1.36 2.26
CA TYR A 202 -6.47 -0.56 2.80
C TYR A 202 -7.81 -0.96 2.18
N GLY A 203 -8.89 -0.86 2.94
CA GLY A 203 -10.24 -0.97 2.38
C GLY A 203 -10.49 0.03 1.24
N GLY A 204 -11.31 -0.36 0.28
CA GLY A 204 -11.56 0.38 -0.96
C GLY A 204 -10.51 0.17 -2.05
N LEU A 205 -9.44 -0.60 -1.82
CA LEU A 205 -8.49 -0.99 -2.88
C LEU A 205 -9.17 -1.81 -3.98
N ARG A 206 -8.60 -1.79 -5.19
CA ARG A 206 -8.97 -2.66 -6.30
C ARG A 206 -8.49 -4.09 -6.04
N LEU A 207 -9.36 -5.05 -6.28
CA LEU A 207 -9.05 -6.47 -6.30
C LEU A 207 -9.36 -7.02 -7.68
N TYR A 208 -8.38 -7.57 -8.37
CA TYR A 208 -8.58 -8.35 -9.58
C TYR A 208 -8.56 -9.83 -9.24
N ASN A 209 -9.61 -10.55 -9.61
CA ASN A 209 -9.58 -12.01 -9.56
C ASN A 209 -8.79 -12.58 -10.76
N SER A 210 -8.60 -13.90 -10.78
CA SER A 210 -7.88 -14.60 -11.83
C SER A 210 -8.47 -14.48 -13.24
N SER A 211 -9.74 -14.08 -13.39
CA SER A 211 -10.34 -13.79 -14.70
C SER A 211 -10.23 -12.32 -15.11
N GLY A 212 -9.57 -11.49 -14.30
CA GLY A 212 -9.42 -10.05 -14.54
C GLY A 212 -10.65 -9.22 -14.17
N SER A 213 -11.67 -9.83 -13.54
CA SER A 213 -12.83 -9.08 -13.04
C SER A 213 -12.44 -8.28 -11.81
N GLY A 214 -12.84 -7.01 -11.78
CA GLY A 214 -12.55 -6.08 -10.69
C GLY A 214 -13.61 -6.09 -9.60
N CYS A 215 -13.16 -6.11 -8.35
CA CYS A 215 -13.91 -5.86 -7.13
C CYS A 215 -13.14 -4.89 -6.23
N SER A 216 -13.66 -4.64 -5.04
CA SER A 216 -13.04 -3.80 -4.02
C SER A 216 -12.85 -4.58 -2.71
N GLY A 217 -11.82 -4.20 -1.95
CA GLY A 217 -11.65 -4.66 -0.57
C GLY A 217 -12.53 -3.87 0.40
N GLY A 218 -13.00 -4.51 1.45
CA GLY A 218 -13.89 -3.96 2.46
C GLY A 218 -13.13 -3.49 3.69
N PHE A 219 -13.15 -4.31 4.74
CA PHE A 219 -12.52 -4.00 6.02
C PHE A 219 -11.53 -5.07 6.44
N ASP A 220 -10.49 -4.64 7.14
CA ASP A 220 -9.58 -5.50 7.87
C ASP A 220 -10.29 -6.14 9.08
N VAL A 221 -10.22 -7.46 9.16
CA VAL A 221 -10.88 -8.29 10.17
C VAL A 221 -9.95 -9.43 10.57
N LYS A 222 -10.08 -9.94 11.78
CA LYS A 222 -9.21 -11.01 12.27
C LYS A 222 -9.94 -12.06 13.07
N ASN A 223 -9.34 -13.23 13.15
CA ASN A 223 -9.61 -14.20 14.21
C ASN A 223 -8.35 -14.32 15.11
N ALA A 224 -8.31 -15.34 15.96
CA ALA A 224 -7.18 -15.57 16.85
C ALA A 224 -5.86 -15.96 16.13
N ALA A 225 -5.93 -16.32 14.84
CA ALA A 225 -4.80 -16.88 14.09
C ALA A 225 -4.27 -15.96 12.99
N SER A 226 -5.11 -15.14 12.35
CA SER A 226 -4.69 -14.32 11.21
C SER A 226 -5.61 -13.13 10.96
N ASP A 227 -5.06 -12.15 10.24
CA ASP A 227 -5.78 -11.03 9.64
C ASP A 227 -6.31 -11.40 8.24
N TYR A 228 -7.44 -10.81 7.89
CA TYR A 228 -8.18 -11.02 6.65
C TYR A 228 -8.82 -9.72 6.20
N MET A 229 -9.20 -9.66 4.93
CA MET A 229 -10.02 -8.57 4.42
C MET A 229 -11.36 -9.10 3.94
N LEU A 230 -12.44 -8.47 4.41
CA LEU A 230 -13.78 -8.71 3.88
C LEU A 230 -13.89 -8.20 2.44
N THR A 231 -14.64 -8.90 1.60
CA THR A 231 -15.09 -8.46 0.28
C THR A 231 -16.38 -9.22 -0.08
N ALA A 232 -16.97 -8.97 -1.25
CA ALA A 232 -18.21 -9.61 -1.66
C ALA A 232 -17.96 -11.04 -2.17
N GLY A 233 -18.86 -11.96 -1.87
CA GLY A 233 -18.77 -13.35 -2.28
C GLY A 233 -18.84 -13.51 -3.81
N HIS A 234 -19.65 -12.73 -4.51
CA HIS A 234 -19.80 -12.81 -5.96
C HIS A 234 -18.54 -12.42 -6.74
N CYS A 235 -17.54 -11.81 -6.09
CA CYS A 235 -16.22 -11.55 -6.69
C CYS A 235 -15.48 -12.83 -7.08
N GLY A 236 -15.94 -13.98 -6.59
CA GLY A 236 -15.46 -15.30 -6.93
C GLY A 236 -14.34 -15.77 -6.00
N SER A 237 -14.14 -17.09 -5.94
CA SER A 237 -13.02 -17.67 -5.21
C SER A 237 -11.76 -17.61 -6.08
N SER A 238 -10.73 -16.92 -5.61
CA SER A 238 -9.51 -16.66 -6.37
C SER A 238 -8.33 -16.26 -5.49
N THR A 239 -7.16 -16.15 -6.11
CA THR A 239 -6.07 -15.28 -5.64
C THR A 239 -6.28 -13.91 -6.25
N PHE A 240 -6.40 -12.90 -5.40
CA PHE A 240 -6.63 -11.53 -5.79
C PHE A 240 -5.31 -10.78 -5.96
N THR A 241 -5.29 -9.91 -6.96
CA THR A 241 -4.14 -9.04 -7.23
C THR A 241 -4.53 -7.57 -7.26
N ASN A 242 -3.57 -6.70 -6.97
CA ASN A 242 -3.61 -5.26 -7.15
C ASN A 242 -2.32 -4.85 -7.83
N ASN A 243 -2.41 -4.08 -8.92
CA ASN A 243 -1.24 -3.69 -9.72
C ASN A 243 -0.28 -4.85 -10.08
N GLY A 244 -0.83 -6.03 -10.36
CA GLY A 244 -0.05 -7.25 -10.66
C GLY A 244 0.56 -7.95 -9.45
N ALA A 245 0.57 -7.36 -8.26
CA ALA A 245 1.02 -7.97 -7.02
C ALA A 245 -0.12 -8.75 -6.34
N VAL A 246 0.21 -9.87 -5.69
CA VAL A 246 -0.76 -10.64 -4.91
C VAL A 246 -1.14 -9.88 -3.65
N VAL A 247 -2.44 -9.65 -3.47
CA VAL A 247 -3.01 -9.09 -2.23
C VAL A 247 -3.32 -10.22 -1.24
N GLY A 248 -3.89 -11.31 -1.75
CA GLY A 248 -4.50 -12.32 -0.90
C GLY A 248 -5.22 -13.43 -1.65
N SER A 249 -5.61 -14.48 -0.93
CA SER A 249 -6.41 -15.58 -1.50
C SER A 249 -7.68 -15.80 -0.69
N THR A 250 -8.73 -16.29 -1.34
CA THR A 250 -10.01 -16.61 -0.69
C THR A 250 -9.82 -17.67 0.39
N VAL A 251 -10.29 -17.36 1.62
CA VAL A 251 -10.24 -18.29 2.76
C VAL A 251 -11.63 -18.84 3.06
N GLY A 252 -12.63 -17.96 3.16
CA GLY A 252 -14.02 -18.35 3.32
C GLY A 252 -14.91 -17.50 2.41
N ARG A 253 -15.93 -18.13 1.81
CA ARG A 253 -16.81 -17.51 0.83
C ARG A 253 -18.23 -18.06 0.94
N GLU A 254 -19.20 -17.17 0.91
CA GLU A 254 -20.62 -17.47 0.78
C GLU A 254 -21.20 -16.62 -0.36
N PHE A 255 -21.82 -17.32 -1.31
CA PHE A 255 -22.61 -16.70 -2.39
C PHE A 255 -23.62 -17.75 -2.85
N LEU A 256 -24.66 -17.93 -2.04
CA LEU A 256 -25.66 -18.98 -2.20
C LEU A 256 -27.06 -18.36 -2.19
N ASN A 257 -28.03 -19.04 -2.81
CA ASN A 257 -29.40 -18.56 -2.86
C ASN A 257 -30.02 -18.47 -1.46
N ASN A 258 -30.61 -17.32 -1.15
CA ASN A 258 -31.10 -16.88 0.16
C ASN A 258 -30.02 -16.79 1.25
N GLY A 259 -28.74 -16.78 0.89
CA GLY A 259 -27.61 -16.64 1.82
C GLY A 259 -27.01 -15.24 1.81
N TYR A 260 -25.80 -15.13 2.37
CA TYR A 260 -24.98 -13.92 2.29
C TYR A 260 -24.23 -13.84 0.96
N ASP A 261 -23.82 -12.63 0.60
CA ASP A 261 -22.86 -12.36 -0.47
C ASP A 261 -21.59 -11.78 0.15
N SER A 262 -20.79 -12.66 0.74
CA SER A 262 -19.60 -12.24 1.47
C SER A 262 -18.47 -13.25 1.37
N GLN A 263 -17.25 -12.76 1.44
CA GLN A 263 -16.08 -13.59 1.61
C GLN A 263 -15.00 -12.83 2.35
N TYR A 264 -13.96 -13.54 2.76
CA TYR A 264 -12.76 -12.93 3.29
C TYR A 264 -11.51 -13.59 2.70
N ILE A 265 -10.49 -12.77 2.49
CA ILE A 265 -9.24 -13.16 1.88
C ILE A 265 -8.10 -13.03 2.90
N SER A 266 -7.11 -13.92 2.84
CA SER A 266 -5.86 -13.80 3.61
C SER A 266 -4.99 -12.68 3.04
N GLY A 267 -4.05 -12.14 3.83
CA GLY A 267 -3.12 -11.12 3.38
C GLY A 267 -2.61 -10.26 4.53
N GLN A 268 -2.02 -9.12 4.20
CA GLN A 268 -1.62 -8.10 5.17
C GLN A 268 -2.49 -6.87 4.98
N PHE A 269 -3.24 -6.51 6.02
CA PHE A 269 -4.25 -5.47 5.96
C PHE A 269 -4.02 -4.44 7.07
N SER A 270 -4.67 -3.30 6.94
CA SER A 270 -4.62 -2.22 7.93
C SER A 270 -6.05 -1.77 8.25
N PRO A 271 -6.32 -1.28 9.48
CA PRO A 271 -7.61 -0.72 9.89
C PRO A 271 -7.85 0.67 9.26
N ARG A 272 -7.62 0.80 7.95
CA ARG A 272 -7.82 2.01 7.17
C ARG A 272 -8.59 1.71 5.91
N ILE A 273 -9.38 2.68 5.47
CA ILE A 273 -10.07 2.65 4.18
C ILE A 273 -9.69 3.89 3.39
N TYR A 274 -9.52 3.75 2.08
CA TYR A 274 -9.39 4.90 1.20
C TYR A 274 -10.64 5.79 1.28
N SER A 275 -10.46 7.09 1.14
CA SER A 275 -11.51 8.12 1.11
C SER A 275 -11.23 9.07 -0.06
N GLY A 276 -12.16 9.97 -0.36
CA GLY A 276 -12.01 10.95 -1.45
C GLY A 276 -12.02 10.34 -2.87
N CYS A 277 -11.31 10.99 -3.79
CA CYS A 277 -11.34 10.65 -5.21
C CYS A 277 -10.65 9.32 -5.54
N LEU A 278 -10.93 8.75 -6.72
CA LEU A 278 -10.40 7.46 -7.16
C LEU A 278 -8.86 7.37 -7.12
N THR A 279 -8.19 8.45 -7.52
CA THR A 279 -6.72 8.57 -7.59
C THR A 279 -6.11 9.23 -6.35
N CYS A 280 -6.93 9.53 -5.33
CA CYS A 280 -6.47 10.13 -4.09
C CYS A 280 -5.91 9.04 -3.15
N SER A 281 -4.86 9.39 -2.40
CA SER A 281 -4.27 8.60 -1.31
C SER A 281 -4.93 8.85 0.06
N THR A 282 -5.84 9.82 0.11
CA THR A 282 -6.58 10.19 1.33
C THR A 282 -7.29 8.98 1.92
N ASN A 283 -7.29 8.84 3.24
CA ASN A 283 -7.86 7.67 3.91
C ASN A 283 -8.45 8.02 5.29
N ARG A 284 -9.14 7.04 5.88
CA ARG A 284 -9.78 7.11 7.21
C ARG A 284 -9.38 5.93 8.06
N ILE A 285 -9.16 6.16 9.35
CA ILE A 285 -8.93 5.08 10.33
C ILE A 285 -10.29 4.50 10.75
N VAL A 286 -10.41 3.19 10.69
CA VAL A 286 -11.59 2.47 11.17
C VAL A 286 -11.53 2.36 12.69
N LYS A 287 -12.49 2.99 13.38
CA LYS A 287 -12.53 3.04 14.86
C LYS A 287 -13.52 2.08 15.50
N GLY A 288 -14.36 1.43 14.71
CA GLY A 288 -15.35 0.50 15.21
C GLY A 288 -16.43 0.19 14.19
N THR A 289 -17.51 -0.41 14.68
CA THR A 289 -18.72 -0.67 13.88
C THR A 289 -19.80 0.35 14.17
N TRP A 290 -20.69 0.56 13.20
CA TRP A 290 -21.90 1.37 13.31
C TRP A 290 -23.09 0.52 12.92
N ALA A 291 -24.14 0.51 13.75
CA ALA A 291 -25.37 -0.20 13.45
C ALA A 291 -26.34 0.79 12.79
N PRO A 292 -26.59 0.69 11.47
CA PRO A 292 -27.46 1.63 10.77
C PRO A 292 -28.92 1.44 11.22
N TRP A 293 -29.71 2.51 11.15
CA TRP A 293 -31.17 2.47 11.32
C TRP A 293 -31.88 3.06 10.09
N ILE A 294 -33.14 2.72 9.89
CA ILE A 294 -33.94 3.27 8.77
C ILE A 294 -34.04 4.79 8.91
N GLY A 295 -33.75 5.49 7.82
CA GLY A 295 -33.70 6.95 7.76
C GLY A 295 -32.35 7.55 8.13
N GLU A 296 -31.39 6.74 8.60
CA GLU A 296 -30.01 7.19 8.75
C GLU A 296 -29.49 7.69 7.41
N ALA A 297 -28.83 8.84 7.40
CA ALA A 297 -28.29 9.49 6.22
C ALA A 297 -26.76 9.51 6.27
N ASP A 298 -26.13 10.12 5.26
CA ASP A 298 -24.68 10.30 5.18
C ASP A 298 -23.89 8.98 5.25
N ILE A 299 -24.52 7.89 4.79
CA ILE A 299 -23.83 6.63 4.53
C ILE A 299 -22.93 6.84 3.31
N LEU A 300 -21.67 6.44 3.45
CA LEU A 300 -20.63 6.54 2.44
C LEU A 300 -20.16 5.15 2.03
N THR A 301 -19.56 5.06 0.85
CA THR A 301 -18.85 3.88 0.39
C THR A 301 -17.44 4.23 -0.03
N SER A 302 -16.55 3.24 -0.02
CA SER A 302 -15.22 3.32 -0.62
C SER A 302 -15.02 2.13 -1.54
N GLY A 303 -14.99 2.42 -2.83
CA GLY A 303 -14.85 1.44 -3.89
C GLY A 303 -13.78 1.84 -4.90
N ALA A 304 -13.22 0.85 -5.55
CA ALA A 304 -12.14 0.98 -6.50
C ALA A 304 -12.56 1.51 -7.86
N THR A 305 -13.85 1.75 -8.11
CA THR A 305 -14.38 2.32 -9.35
C THR A 305 -14.90 3.73 -9.14
N SER A 306 -15.71 3.93 -8.10
CA SER A 306 -16.31 5.24 -7.83
C SER A 306 -15.48 6.10 -6.87
N GLY A 307 -14.42 5.55 -6.28
CA GLY A 307 -13.72 6.20 -5.17
C GLY A 307 -14.60 6.20 -3.92
N GLN A 308 -14.65 7.33 -3.22
CA GLN A 308 -15.68 7.56 -2.23
C GLN A 308 -16.98 7.96 -2.94
N ALA A 309 -17.99 7.11 -2.84
CA ALA A 309 -19.37 7.43 -3.19
C ALA A 309 -20.18 7.64 -1.91
N GLY A 310 -21.33 8.30 -1.99
CA GLY A 310 -21.95 8.71 -0.73
C GLY A 310 -23.24 9.48 -0.81
N PHE A 311 -23.63 9.92 0.39
CA PHE A 311 -24.93 10.50 0.69
C PHE A 311 -26.06 9.53 0.39
N PHE A 312 -25.93 8.29 0.89
CA PHE A 312 -27.04 7.35 0.91
C PHE A 312 -27.83 7.50 2.20
N SER A 313 -29.13 7.24 2.11
CA SER A 313 -29.99 7.07 3.28
C SER A 313 -30.55 5.66 3.35
N ILE A 314 -30.48 5.05 4.54
CA ILE A 314 -30.97 3.68 4.79
C ILE A 314 -32.48 3.66 4.61
N ALA A 315 -32.94 2.95 3.58
CA ALA A 315 -34.36 2.81 3.28
C ALA A 315 -34.94 1.55 3.92
N GLN A 316 -34.18 0.45 3.94
CA GLN A 316 -34.64 -0.85 4.44
C GLN A 316 -33.49 -1.61 5.10
N ILE A 317 -33.84 -2.51 6.01
CA ILE A 317 -32.92 -3.35 6.78
C ILE A 317 -33.36 -4.81 6.66
N ASP A 318 -32.39 -5.72 6.60
CA ASP A 318 -32.60 -7.19 6.56
C ASP A 318 -33.57 -7.62 5.45
N VAL A 319 -33.27 -7.16 4.24
CA VAL A 319 -34.02 -7.49 3.02
C VAL A 319 -33.32 -8.56 2.19
N CYS A 320 -34.07 -9.15 1.27
CA CYS A 320 -33.52 -9.96 0.20
C CYS A 320 -33.59 -9.20 -1.12
N HIS A 321 -32.56 -9.35 -1.96
CA HIS A 321 -32.50 -8.80 -3.30
C HIS A 321 -32.16 -9.90 -4.31
N ASN A 322 -32.88 -9.92 -5.43
CA ASN A 322 -32.65 -10.87 -6.51
C ASN A 322 -31.80 -10.24 -7.62
N TYR A 323 -30.57 -10.70 -7.75
CA TYR A 323 -29.61 -10.30 -8.80
C TYR A 323 -29.79 -11.13 -10.10
N GLY A 324 -30.99 -11.63 -10.35
CA GLY A 324 -31.35 -12.44 -11.52
C GLY A 324 -31.27 -13.94 -11.24
N SER A 325 -30.05 -14.49 -11.17
CA SER A 325 -29.82 -15.93 -10.95
C SER A 325 -29.69 -16.32 -9.48
N ILE A 326 -29.55 -15.35 -8.59
CA ILE A 326 -29.35 -15.56 -7.17
C ILE A 326 -30.11 -14.50 -6.37
N THR A 327 -30.77 -14.94 -5.31
CA THR A 327 -31.32 -14.06 -4.29
C THR A 327 -30.35 -14.03 -3.12
N THR A 328 -29.87 -12.85 -2.75
CA THR A 328 -29.05 -12.64 -1.54
C THR A 328 -29.94 -12.03 -0.47
N CYS A 329 -29.82 -12.48 0.77
CA CYS A 329 -30.59 -12.02 1.92
C CYS A 329 -29.68 -11.38 2.97
N HIS A 330 -30.30 -10.85 4.04
CA HIS A 330 -29.59 -10.16 5.13
C HIS A 330 -28.87 -8.88 4.69
N LEU A 331 -29.46 -8.23 3.68
CA LEU A 331 -28.96 -6.99 3.11
C LEU A 331 -29.62 -5.81 3.79
N ASP A 332 -28.88 -4.73 3.92
CA ASP A 332 -29.48 -3.42 4.13
C ASP A 332 -29.51 -2.68 2.79
N ALA A 333 -30.56 -1.88 2.57
CA ALA A 333 -30.77 -1.14 1.33
C ALA A 333 -30.73 0.36 1.59
N ALA A 334 -29.91 1.08 0.84
CA ALA A 334 -29.74 2.52 0.96
C ALA A 334 -30.01 3.23 -0.37
N GLY A 335 -30.89 4.24 -0.34
CA GLY A 335 -31.19 5.08 -1.49
C GLY A 335 -30.21 6.25 -1.60
N TRP A 336 -29.74 6.55 -2.80
CA TRP A 336 -28.91 7.72 -3.04
C TRP A 336 -29.72 9.02 -2.91
N VAL A 337 -29.23 9.96 -2.12
CA VAL A 337 -29.93 11.22 -1.80
C VAL A 337 -29.07 12.48 -1.91
N GLY A 338 -27.82 12.39 -2.38
CA GLY A 338 -26.92 13.55 -2.39
C GLY A 338 -26.07 13.73 -3.66
N PRO A 339 -25.10 14.65 -3.62
CA PRO A 339 -24.40 15.11 -4.83
C PRO A 339 -23.19 14.26 -5.25
N MET A 340 -22.78 13.26 -4.45
CA MET A 340 -21.63 12.41 -4.78
C MET A 340 -22.00 11.36 -5.84
N ALA A 341 -20.97 10.82 -6.50
CA ALA A 341 -21.14 9.68 -7.40
C ALA A 341 -21.89 8.55 -6.67
N ASN A 342 -22.72 7.84 -7.42
CA ASN A 342 -23.32 6.61 -6.94
C ASN A 342 -22.30 5.46 -7.03
N THR A 343 -22.51 4.40 -6.27
CA THR A 343 -21.77 3.15 -6.34
C THR A 343 -21.91 2.54 -7.74
N ALA A 344 -20.84 1.95 -8.28
CA ALA A 344 -20.78 1.41 -9.63
C ALA A 344 -20.28 -0.05 -9.65
N GLY A 345 -20.42 -0.70 -10.80
CA GLY A 345 -19.84 -2.03 -11.03
C GLY A 345 -18.33 -2.01 -10.77
N GLY A 346 -17.84 -2.94 -9.94
CA GLY A 346 -16.46 -2.98 -9.47
C GLY A 346 -16.24 -2.41 -8.07
N ASP A 347 -17.22 -1.69 -7.51
CA ASP A 347 -17.21 -1.30 -6.08
C ASP A 347 -17.67 -2.42 -5.15
N SER A 348 -18.15 -3.54 -5.72
CA SER A 348 -18.49 -4.76 -5.00
C SER A 348 -17.42 -5.19 -4.00
N GLY A 349 -17.82 -5.44 -2.76
CA GLY A 349 -16.96 -5.75 -1.64
C GLY A 349 -16.35 -4.54 -0.95
N GLY A 350 -16.48 -3.34 -1.53
CA GLY A 350 -16.00 -2.08 -0.98
C GLY A 350 -16.63 -1.75 0.37
N ALA A 351 -15.94 -0.95 1.17
CA ALA A 351 -16.41 -0.55 2.49
C ALA A 351 -17.66 0.33 2.39
N VAL A 352 -18.66 0.08 3.24
CA VAL A 352 -19.78 0.97 3.57
C VAL A 352 -19.56 1.47 4.99
N TYR A 353 -19.60 2.78 5.20
CA TYR A 353 -19.21 3.40 6.47
C TYR A 353 -19.90 4.74 6.71
N VAL A 354 -19.81 5.21 7.95
CA VAL A 354 -20.07 6.62 8.32
C VAL A 354 -18.76 7.27 8.76
N GLU A 355 -18.63 8.56 8.52
CA GLU A 355 -17.47 9.36 8.96
C GLU A 355 -17.76 10.10 10.27
N SER A 356 -16.72 10.25 11.09
CA SER A 356 -16.70 11.19 12.21
C SER A 356 -15.31 11.80 12.33
N GLY A 357 -15.17 13.03 11.82
CA GLY A 357 -13.87 13.68 11.69
C GLY A 357 -12.94 12.88 10.76
N ALA A 358 -11.75 12.52 11.24
CA ALA A 358 -10.77 11.72 10.49
C ALA A 358 -11.02 10.20 10.57
N ASN A 359 -12.11 9.78 11.23
CA ASN A 359 -12.40 8.37 11.50
C ASN A 359 -13.55 7.86 10.64
N ALA A 360 -13.55 6.56 10.41
CA ALA A 360 -14.65 5.81 9.81
C ALA A 360 -15.19 4.76 10.80
N TYR A 361 -16.49 4.49 10.72
CA TYR A 361 -17.13 3.39 11.42
C TYR A 361 -17.77 2.45 10.41
N ALA A 362 -17.38 1.18 10.47
CA ALA A 362 -17.82 0.16 9.52
C ALA A 362 -19.32 -0.08 9.65
N VAL A 363 -20.03 -0.03 8.52
CA VAL A 363 -21.46 -0.31 8.41
C VAL A 363 -21.69 -1.63 7.67
N GLY A 364 -20.93 -1.90 6.61
CA GLY A 364 -21.04 -3.15 5.83
C GLY A 364 -20.16 -3.18 4.59
N THR A 365 -20.32 -4.18 3.74
CA THR A 365 -19.62 -4.27 2.45
C THR A 365 -20.61 -4.18 1.30
N VAL A 366 -20.26 -3.46 0.23
CA VAL A 366 -21.13 -3.30 -0.95
C VAL A 366 -21.38 -4.65 -1.62
N ASP A 367 -22.64 -4.99 -1.87
CA ASP A 367 -23.02 -6.18 -2.63
C ASP A 367 -23.41 -5.79 -4.06
N GLY A 368 -24.06 -4.64 -4.22
CA GLY A 368 -24.40 -4.13 -5.54
C GLY A 368 -25.31 -2.92 -5.50
N ILE A 369 -25.75 -2.53 -6.69
CA ILE A 369 -26.68 -1.42 -6.89
C ILE A 369 -27.79 -1.83 -7.87
N SER A 370 -29.03 -1.46 -7.57
CA SER A 370 -30.14 -1.64 -8.50
C SER A 370 -30.09 -0.64 -9.66
N GLY A 371 -30.81 -0.94 -10.74
CA GLY A 371 -31.01 0.02 -11.83
C GLY A 371 -31.72 1.33 -11.41
N THR A 372 -32.30 1.40 -10.21
CA THR A 372 -32.92 2.60 -9.64
C THR A 372 -31.99 3.37 -8.70
N GLY A 373 -30.73 2.95 -8.56
CA GLY A 373 -29.75 3.62 -7.71
C GLY A 373 -29.83 3.24 -6.22
N THR A 374 -30.53 2.16 -5.87
CA THR A 374 -30.55 1.61 -4.51
C THR A 374 -29.31 0.74 -4.31
N MET A 375 -28.44 1.13 -3.39
CA MET A 375 -27.31 0.30 -2.96
C MET A 375 -27.81 -0.78 -2.00
N TYR A 376 -27.33 -2.01 -2.19
CA TYR A 376 -27.46 -3.09 -1.23
C TYR A 376 -26.10 -3.46 -0.67
N PHE A 377 -26.04 -3.74 0.63
CA PHE A 377 -24.80 -4.11 1.29
C PHE A 377 -25.04 -5.14 2.39
N SER A 378 -24.07 -6.02 2.57
CA SER A 378 -24.02 -6.96 3.69
C SER A 378 -23.53 -6.26 4.96
N ARG A 379 -24.36 -6.26 6.02
CA ARG A 379 -24.07 -5.55 7.27
C ARG A 379 -22.85 -6.11 8.02
N ILE A 380 -21.97 -5.24 8.50
CA ILE A 380 -20.70 -5.65 9.13
C ILE A 380 -20.91 -6.56 10.34
N GLN A 381 -21.86 -6.26 11.24
CA GLN A 381 -22.08 -7.07 12.44
C GLN A 381 -22.55 -8.48 12.09
N ALA A 382 -23.37 -8.62 11.04
CA ALA A 382 -23.83 -9.91 10.55
C ALA A 382 -22.66 -10.71 9.97
N LEU A 383 -21.78 -10.07 9.19
CA LEU A 383 -20.60 -10.73 8.62
C LEU A 383 -19.61 -11.17 9.69
N LEU A 384 -19.30 -10.31 10.66
CA LEU A 384 -18.41 -10.66 11.77
C LEU A 384 -18.94 -11.86 12.56
N SER A 385 -20.24 -11.85 12.90
CA SER A 385 -20.87 -12.97 13.59
C SER A 385 -20.91 -14.24 12.72
N ARG A 386 -21.16 -14.11 11.41
CA ARG A 386 -21.26 -15.24 10.48
C ARG A 386 -19.94 -15.98 10.35
N TRP A 387 -18.85 -15.23 10.25
CA TRP A 387 -17.51 -15.77 10.00
C TRP A 387 -16.70 -16.02 11.27
N GLY A 388 -17.20 -15.62 12.45
CA GLY A 388 -16.44 -15.71 13.70
C GLY A 388 -15.21 -14.78 13.70
N LEU A 389 -15.36 -13.61 13.07
CA LEU A 389 -14.30 -12.61 12.89
C LEU A 389 -14.57 -11.39 13.78
N THR A 390 -13.52 -10.63 14.04
CA THR A 390 -13.56 -9.35 14.75
C THR A 390 -13.00 -8.25 13.85
N LEU A 391 -13.59 -7.06 13.90
CA LEU A 391 -13.07 -5.91 13.15
C LEU A 391 -11.72 -5.47 13.72
N VAL A 392 -10.72 -5.24 12.86
CA VAL A 392 -9.48 -4.58 13.27
C VAL A 392 -9.74 -3.06 13.29
N THR A 393 -9.37 -2.42 14.40
CA THR A 393 -9.56 -0.97 14.61
C THR A 393 -8.24 -0.32 14.99
N GLY A 394 -8.02 0.92 14.58
CA GLY A 394 -6.81 1.69 14.90
C GLY A 394 -7.04 2.85 15.86
#